data_AF-A0A381EAR2-F1
#
_entry.id   AF-A0A381EAR2-F1
#
_cell.length_a   1.000
_cell.length_b   1.000
_cell.length_c   1.000
_cell.angle_alpha   90.00
_cell.angle_beta   90.00
_cell.angle_gamma   90.00
#
_symmetry.space_group_name_H-M   'P 1'
#
loop_
_entity.id
_entity.type
_entity.pdbx_description
1 polymer ?
#
loop_
_entity_poly.entity_id
_entity_poly.type
_entity_poly.pdbx_seq_one_letter_code
_entity_poly.pdbx_strand_id
1 'polypeptide(L)'
;MRDDGIIKQDLDYSCGAASIATLLNRQYGQQVTEEEVLALLKKVAKKEGRASFADMQQILPELGFRAQGYALSFAQLKQLHSPVIVYLRYRNNEHFSVLYGIDDNTVLLADPSLGHLSLSSEQFLKAWNTRDETLQGKILAIVPNRSRIDIKTSTNFFMRNPQRQTQHVMNFLHFPQRY
;
A
#
# COMPACT_ATOMS: atom_id res chain seq x y z
N MET A 1 9.99 -0.11 -16.77
CA MET A 1 10.07 1.23 -16.16
C MET A 1 9.88 1.07 -14.66
N ARG A 2 10.65 1.81 -13.84
CA ARG A 2 10.71 1.66 -12.37
C ARG A 2 9.39 1.97 -11.64
N ASP A 3 8.56 2.83 -12.24
CA ASP A 3 7.33 3.34 -11.64
C ASP A 3 6.08 2.93 -12.44
N ASP A 4 6.18 1.92 -13.31
CA ASP A 4 5.10 1.54 -14.23
C ASP A 4 3.78 1.23 -13.51
N GLY A 5 2.75 2.02 -13.80
CA GLY A 5 1.44 1.98 -13.16
C GLY A 5 1.45 2.04 -11.63
N ILE A 6 2.43 2.71 -11.04
CA ILE A 6 2.37 3.26 -9.69
C ILE A 6 1.98 4.73 -9.82
N ILE A 7 0.97 5.14 -9.06
CA ILE A 7 0.68 6.57 -8.89
C ILE A 7 1.72 7.10 -7.89
N LYS A 8 2.57 8.03 -8.35
CA LYS A 8 3.58 8.68 -7.50
C LYS A 8 2.87 9.63 -6.53
N GLN A 9 3.48 9.83 -5.37
CA GLN A 9 3.08 10.89 -4.47
C GLN A 9 3.76 12.20 -4.83
N ASP A 10 3.02 13.30 -4.85
CA ASP A 10 3.57 14.65 -5.05
C ASP A 10 3.82 15.38 -3.73
N LEU A 11 3.18 14.95 -2.64
CA LEU A 11 3.30 15.55 -1.30
C LEU A 11 3.82 14.54 -0.28
N ASP A 12 4.63 14.94 0.69
CA ASP A 12 5.25 14.01 1.66
C ASP A 12 4.24 13.20 2.49
N TYR A 13 3.04 13.75 2.71
CA TYR A 13 1.97 13.12 3.49
C TYR A 13 0.91 12.36 2.67
N SER A 14 1.00 12.39 1.35
CA SER A 14 -0.04 11.84 0.45
C SER A 14 0.18 10.36 0.07
N CYS A 15 1.18 9.69 0.65
CA CYS A 15 1.46 8.27 0.37
C CYS A 15 0.24 7.35 0.52
N GLY A 16 -0.67 7.64 1.46
CA GLY A 16 -1.93 6.90 1.59
C GLY A 16 -2.88 7.11 0.40
N ALA A 17 -2.98 8.34 -0.10
CA ALA A 17 -3.79 8.69 -1.27
C ALA A 17 -3.26 8.00 -2.53
N ALA A 18 -1.96 8.13 -2.78
CA ALA A 18 -1.29 7.51 -3.92
C ALA A 18 -1.32 5.97 -3.87
N SER A 19 -1.24 5.37 -2.67
CA SER A 19 -1.39 3.92 -2.49
C SER A 19 -2.80 3.43 -2.83
N ILE A 20 -3.84 4.16 -2.41
CA ILE A 20 -5.23 3.86 -2.80
C ILE A 20 -5.38 3.95 -4.31
N ALA A 21 -4.98 5.07 -4.92
CA ALA A 21 -5.09 5.28 -6.35
C ALA A 21 -4.36 4.16 -7.14
N THR A 22 -3.14 3.82 -6.74
CA THR A 22 -2.36 2.72 -7.32
C THR A 22 -3.12 1.39 -7.23
N LEU A 23 -3.61 1.02 -6.05
CA LEU A 23 -4.32 -0.25 -5.86
C LEU A 23 -5.61 -0.28 -6.69
N LEU A 24 -6.42 0.78 -6.64
CA LEU A 24 -7.69 0.83 -7.37
C LEU A 24 -7.48 0.75 -8.89
N ASN A 25 -6.49 1.47 -9.42
CA ASN A 25 -6.22 1.47 -10.85
C ASN A 25 -5.66 0.12 -11.32
N ARG A 26 -4.71 -0.46 -10.59
CA ARG A 26 -4.05 -1.71 -10.98
C ARG A 26 -4.90 -2.95 -10.74
N GLN A 27 -5.59 -3.02 -9.60
CA GLN A 27 -6.39 -4.19 -9.23
C GLN A 27 -7.80 -4.16 -9.82
N TYR A 28 -8.40 -2.97 -9.94
CA TYR A 28 -9.81 -2.82 -10.27
C TYR A 28 -10.06 -2.02 -11.55
N GLY A 29 -9.02 -1.67 -12.30
CA GLY A 29 -9.11 -0.97 -13.58
C GLY A 29 -9.72 0.43 -13.48
N GLN A 30 -9.66 1.04 -12.29
CA GLN A 30 -10.14 2.41 -12.09
C GLN A 30 -9.17 3.43 -12.72
N GLN A 31 -9.61 4.69 -12.77
CA GLN A 31 -8.81 5.83 -13.26
C GLN A 31 -8.84 6.95 -12.22
N VAL A 32 -8.46 6.62 -10.98
CA VAL A 32 -8.45 7.55 -9.86
C VAL A 32 -7.06 8.18 -9.73
N THR A 33 -6.99 9.50 -9.49
CA THR A 33 -5.71 10.21 -9.28
C THR A 33 -5.36 10.37 -7.80
N GLU A 34 -4.11 10.78 -7.52
CA GLU A 34 -3.69 11.10 -6.14
C GLU A 34 -4.53 12.25 -5.57
N GLU A 35 -4.72 13.31 -6.35
CA GLU A 35 -5.40 14.53 -5.93
C GLU A 35 -6.86 14.29 -5.59
N GLU A 36 -7.54 13.45 -6.35
CA GLU A 36 -8.93 13.05 -6.08
C GLU A 36 -9.05 12.36 -4.72
N VAL A 37 -8.19 11.37 -4.44
CA VAL A 37 -8.20 10.65 -3.16
C VAL A 37 -7.77 11.58 -2.02
N LEU A 38 -6.76 12.42 -2.27
CA LEU A 38 -6.26 13.35 -1.28
C LEU A 38 -7.32 14.40 -0.90
N ALA A 39 -8.11 14.87 -1.86
CA ALA A 39 -9.21 15.80 -1.60
C ALA A 39 -10.28 15.18 -0.69
N LEU A 40 -10.55 13.87 -0.82
CA LEU A 40 -11.42 13.15 0.11
C LEU A 40 -10.79 13.02 1.49
N LEU A 41 -9.52 12.61 1.55
CA LEU A 41 -8.79 12.45 2.82
C LEU A 41 -8.71 13.77 3.60
N LYS A 42 -8.51 14.90 2.94
CA LYS A 42 -8.49 16.23 3.57
C LYS A 42 -9.79 16.59 4.31
N LYS A 43 -10.92 15.98 3.94
CA LYS A 43 -12.21 16.21 4.61
C LYS A 43 -12.33 15.45 5.94
N VAL A 44 -11.58 14.37 6.13
CA VAL A 44 -11.72 13.45 7.26
C VAL A 44 -10.47 13.34 8.14
N ALA A 45 -9.29 13.53 7.55
CA ALA A 45 -8.01 13.34 8.23
C ALA A 45 -7.76 14.45 9.25
N LYS A 46 -7.44 14.04 10.49
CA LYS A 46 -7.22 14.97 11.62
C LYS A 46 -5.95 15.82 11.50
N LYS A 47 -4.96 15.39 10.71
CA LYS A 47 -3.68 16.07 10.51
C LYS A 47 -3.45 16.29 9.03
N GLU A 48 -3.62 17.51 8.53
CA GLU A 48 -3.17 18.04 7.22
C GLU A 48 -2.96 16.98 6.09
N GLY A 49 -3.94 16.10 5.85
CA GLY A 49 -3.85 15.06 4.81
C GLY A 49 -2.99 13.82 5.10
N ARG A 50 -2.33 13.70 6.26
CA ARG A 50 -1.70 12.43 6.72
C ARG A 50 -2.81 11.42 7.03
N ALA A 51 -3.01 10.49 6.10
CA ALA A 51 -4.04 9.47 6.20
C ALA A 51 -3.70 8.41 7.24
N SER A 52 -4.67 8.05 8.09
CA SER A 52 -4.66 6.79 8.83
C SER A 52 -5.45 5.71 8.08
N PHE A 53 -5.32 4.45 8.48
CA PHE A 53 -6.19 3.39 7.96
C PHE A 53 -7.68 3.65 8.22
N ALA A 54 -8.02 4.32 9.32
CA ALA A 54 -9.40 4.69 9.62
C ALA A 54 -9.92 5.75 8.63
N ASP A 55 -9.11 6.77 8.34
CA ASP A 55 -9.46 7.82 7.36
C ASP A 55 -9.64 7.21 5.96
N MET A 56 -8.73 6.32 5.55
CA MET A 56 -8.84 5.59 4.29
C MET A 56 -10.10 4.71 4.23
N GLN A 57 -10.42 4.02 5.32
CA GLN A 57 -11.63 3.21 5.40
C GLN A 57 -12.90 4.06 5.28
N GLN A 58 -12.89 5.28 5.81
CA GLN A 58 -14.02 6.20 5.78
C GLN A 58 -14.29 6.76 4.37
N ILE A 59 -13.26 7.01 3.55
CA ILE A 59 -13.43 7.63 2.22
C ILE A 59 -13.68 6.62 1.09
N LEU A 60 -13.25 5.36 1.24
CA LEU A 60 -13.38 4.35 0.19
C LEU A 60 -14.82 4.08 -0.30
N PRO A 61 -15.87 4.20 0.55
CA PRO A 61 -17.26 4.16 0.08
C PRO A 61 -17.62 5.20 -0.98
N GLU A 62 -17.05 6.42 -0.91
CA GLU A 62 -17.26 7.46 -1.93
C GLU A 62 -16.68 7.05 -3.30
N LEU A 63 -15.63 6.21 -3.28
CA LEU A 63 -15.04 5.63 -4.48
C LEU A 63 -15.74 4.33 -4.93
N GLY A 64 -16.76 3.87 -4.21
CA GLY A 64 -17.50 2.63 -4.49
C GLY A 64 -16.83 1.36 -3.98
N PHE A 65 -15.90 1.50 -3.04
CA PHE A 65 -15.18 0.40 -2.41
C PHE A 65 -15.51 0.32 -0.92
N ARG A 66 -15.15 -0.79 -0.29
CA ARG A 66 -15.09 -0.91 1.15
C ARG A 66 -13.72 -1.40 1.55
N ALA A 67 -13.22 -0.91 2.68
CA ALA A 67 -12.00 -1.38 3.27
C ALA A 67 -12.25 -2.06 4.61
N GLN A 68 -11.35 -2.95 4.96
CA GLN A 68 -11.28 -3.51 6.30
C GLN A 68 -9.81 -3.55 6.75
N GLY A 69 -9.56 -2.94 7.91
CA GLY A 69 -8.28 -3.06 8.60
C GLY A 69 -8.16 -4.43 9.28
N TYR A 70 -6.99 -5.06 9.14
CA TYR A 70 -6.64 -6.31 9.82
C TYR A 70 -5.27 -6.20 10.47
N ALA A 71 -5.07 -6.89 11.59
CA ALA A 71 -3.75 -7.18 12.14
C ALA A 71 -3.45 -8.67 11.86
N LEU A 72 -2.43 -8.94 11.04
CA LEU A 72 -2.09 -10.28 10.59
C LEU A 72 -0.69 -10.65 11.05
N SER A 73 -0.48 -11.94 11.30
CA SER A 73 0.88 -12.51 11.34
C SER A 73 1.47 -12.58 9.92
N PHE A 74 2.79 -12.67 9.81
CA PHE A 74 3.45 -12.87 8.51
C PHE A 74 2.97 -14.14 7.79
N ALA A 75 2.72 -15.22 8.54
CA ALA A 75 2.17 -16.45 7.98
C ALA A 75 0.79 -16.25 7.35
N GLN A 76 -0.09 -15.47 7.98
CA GLN A 76 -1.40 -15.12 7.42
C GLN A 76 -1.27 -14.16 6.23
N LEU A 77 -0.34 -13.20 6.29
CA LEU A 77 -0.09 -12.26 5.20
C LEU A 77 0.31 -13.00 3.90
N LYS A 78 1.14 -14.04 4.01
CA LYS A 78 1.53 -14.90 2.88
C LYS A 78 0.37 -15.65 2.23
N GLN A 79 -0.71 -15.88 2.97
CA GLN A 79 -1.89 -16.60 2.46
C GLN A 79 -2.82 -15.70 1.64
N LEU A 80 -2.56 -14.39 1.57
CA LEU A 80 -3.40 -13.48 0.80
C LEU A 80 -3.35 -13.79 -0.70
N HIS A 81 -4.43 -13.44 -1.39
CA HIS A 81 -4.60 -13.64 -2.83
C HIS A 81 -4.90 -12.36 -3.60
N SER A 82 -4.82 -11.22 -2.90
CA SER A 82 -5.16 -9.90 -3.42
C SER A 82 -4.17 -8.89 -2.86
N PRO A 83 -3.89 -7.81 -3.60
CA PRO A 83 -3.04 -6.74 -3.10
C PRO A 83 -3.70 -6.04 -1.91
N VAL A 84 -2.89 -5.55 -0.98
CA VAL A 84 -3.34 -4.84 0.21
C VAL A 84 -2.45 -3.63 0.47
N ILE A 85 -2.99 -2.62 1.14
CA ILE A 85 -2.15 -1.51 1.61
C ILE A 85 -1.52 -1.94 2.93
N VAL A 86 -0.20 -1.79 3.02
CA VAL A 86 0.58 -2.06 4.23
C VAL A 86 1.07 -0.75 4.82
N TYR A 87 1.12 -0.68 6.15
CA TYR A 87 1.77 0.41 6.86
C TYR A 87 3.20 -0.01 7.21
N LEU A 88 4.17 0.79 6.81
CA LEU A 88 5.59 0.52 6.99
C LEU A 88 6.22 1.69 7.73
N ARG A 89 7.18 1.37 8.59
CA ARG A 89 8.00 2.37 9.26
C ARG A 89 9.46 2.12 8.96
N TYR A 90 10.04 3.03 8.20
CA TYR A 90 11.48 3.05 7.92
C TYR A 90 12.14 4.06 8.87
N ARG A 91 12.83 3.57 9.91
CA ARG A 91 13.40 4.42 10.98
C ARG A 91 12.32 5.30 11.64
N ASN A 92 12.25 6.59 11.28
CA ASN A 92 11.27 7.56 11.78
C ASN A 92 10.26 8.00 10.72
N ASN A 93 10.33 7.44 9.51
CA ASN A 93 9.41 7.76 8.43
C ASN A 93 8.30 6.72 8.36
N GLU A 94 7.08 7.18 8.57
CA GLU A 94 5.85 6.42 8.41
C GLU A 94 5.43 6.44 6.94
N HIS A 95 5.04 5.30 6.39
CA HIS A 95 4.78 5.18 4.97
C HIS A 95 3.70 4.14 4.68
N PHE A 96 2.89 4.39 3.65
CA PHE A 96 1.97 3.41 3.10
C PHE A 96 2.45 2.95 1.73
N SER A 97 2.41 1.65 1.50
CA SER A 97 2.71 1.05 0.20
C SER A 97 1.70 -0.03 -0.14
N VAL A 98 1.59 -0.37 -1.43
CA VAL A 98 0.76 -1.50 -1.88
C VAL A 98 1.61 -2.75 -1.92
N LEU A 99 1.29 -3.75 -1.09
CA LEU A 99 1.85 -5.09 -1.22
C LEU A 99 1.12 -5.80 -2.36
N TYR A 100 1.86 -6.18 -3.39
CA TYR A 100 1.32 -6.88 -4.57
C TYR A 100 2.00 -8.23 -4.82
N GLY A 101 2.96 -8.65 -3.98
CA GLY A 101 3.49 -10.00 -4.04
C GLY A 101 4.26 -10.37 -2.79
N ILE A 102 4.18 -11.63 -2.40
CA ILE A 102 4.81 -12.11 -1.16
C ILE A 102 5.03 -13.63 -1.22
N ASP A 103 6.21 -14.08 -0.81
CA ASP A 103 6.51 -15.48 -0.50
C ASP A 103 7.36 -15.58 0.79
N ASP A 104 7.97 -16.74 1.02
CA ASP A 104 8.82 -16.99 2.19
C ASP A 104 10.04 -16.07 2.27
N ASN A 105 10.55 -15.61 1.13
CA ASN A 105 11.84 -14.95 1.02
C ASN A 105 11.74 -13.50 0.53
N THR A 106 10.67 -13.17 -0.20
CA THR A 106 10.56 -11.97 -1.03
C THR A 106 9.21 -11.31 -0.84
N VAL A 107 9.24 -9.98 -0.68
CA VAL A 107 8.06 -9.12 -0.64
C VAL A 107 8.18 -8.07 -1.73
N LEU A 108 7.14 -7.91 -2.54
CA LEU A 108 7.04 -6.89 -3.58
C LEU A 108 6.07 -5.79 -3.16
N LEU A 109 6.55 -4.54 -3.21
CA LEU A 109 5.78 -3.36 -2.87
C LEU A 109 5.74 -2.39 -4.04
N ALA A 110 4.57 -1.80 -4.30
CA ALA A 110 4.41 -0.63 -5.14
C ALA A 110 4.36 0.57 -4.19
N ASP A 111 5.50 1.25 -4.07
CA ASP A 111 5.72 2.34 -3.14
C ASP A 111 5.55 3.69 -3.86
N PRO A 112 4.62 4.56 -3.41
CA PRO A 112 4.37 5.84 -4.05
C PRO A 112 5.60 6.76 -4.16
N SER A 113 6.53 6.67 -3.21
CA SER A 113 7.77 7.46 -3.21
C SER A 113 8.86 6.82 -4.08
N LEU A 114 9.04 5.50 -3.97
CA LEU A 114 10.24 4.82 -4.43
C LEU A 114 10.05 3.95 -5.68
N GLY A 115 8.81 3.69 -6.07
CA GLY A 115 8.44 2.83 -7.20
C GLY A 115 8.31 1.36 -6.79
N HIS A 116 8.58 0.44 -7.71
CA HIS A 116 8.56 -0.99 -7.37
C HIS A 116 9.74 -1.37 -6.48
N LEU A 117 9.46 -1.97 -5.32
CA LEU A 117 10.43 -2.47 -4.36
C LEU A 117 10.41 -3.98 -4.28
N SER A 118 11.58 -4.58 -4.12
CA SER A 118 11.75 -5.99 -3.80
C SER A 118 12.58 -6.12 -2.52
N LEU A 119 11.93 -6.57 -1.45
CA LEU A 119 12.51 -6.71 -0.11
C LEU A 119 12.67 -8.18 0.28
N SER A 120 13.61 -8.48 1.18
CA SER A 120 13.51 -9.74 1.93
C SER A 120 12.39 -9.74 2.94
N SER A 121 11.90 -10.92 3.26
CA SER A 121 10.95 -11.10 4.37
C SER A 121 11.48 -10.49 5.66
N GLU A 122 12.76 -10.66 5.96
CA GLU A 122 13.40 -10.03 7.13
C GLU A 122 13.39 -8.50 7.07
N GLN A 123 13.73 -7.94 5.91
CA GLN A 123 13.74 -6.50 5.65
C GLN A 123 12.34 -5.91 5.78
N PHE A 124 11.36 -6.57 5.17
CA PHE A 124 9.96 -6.20 5.25
C PHE A 124 9.44 -6.28 6.69
N LEU A 125 9.73 -7.39 7.40
CA LEU A 125 9.29 -7.58 8.78
C LEU A 125 9.86 -6.51 9.71
N LYS A 126 11.12 -6.09 9.53
CA LYS A 126 11.70 -4.97 10.28
C LYS A 126 10.95 -3.65 10.08
N ALA A 127 10.40 -3.42 8.89
CA ALA A 127 9.62 -2.22 8.58
C ALA A 127 8.14 -2.35 8.97
N TRP A 128 7.56 -3.54 8.88
CA TRP A 128 6.13 -3.81 9.09
C TRP A 128 5.77 -4.12 10.55
N ASN A 129 6.67 -4.77 11.30
CA ASN A 129 6.49 -5.03 12.73
C ASN A 129 6.92 -3.82 13.57
N THR A 130 6.44 -2.63 13.21
CA THR A 130 6.82 -1.35 13.83
C THR A 130 6.97 -1.44 15.35
N ARG A 131 7.86 -0.64 15.95
CA ARG A 131 8.02 -0.59 17.43
C ARG A 131 6.75 -0.19 18.20
N ASP A 132 5.76 0.32 17.48
CA ASP A 132 4.41 0.55 18.00
C ASP A 132 3.60 -0.74 17.88
N GLU A 133 3.41 -1.43 19.01
CA GLU A 133 2.62 -2.67 19.10
C GLU A 133 1.18 -2.49 18.61
N THR A 134 0.67 -1.25 18.62
CA THR A 134 -0.70 -0.96 18.16
C THR A 134 -0.81 -0.94 16.64
N LEU A 135 0.28 -0.75 15.89
CA LEU A 135 0.29 -0.68 14.42
C LEU A 135 1.00 -1.86 13.75
N GLN A 136 1.67 -2.69 14.54
CA GLN A 136 2.33 -3.91 14.07
C GLN A 136 1.37 -4.83 13.32
N GLY A 137 1.83 -5.31 12.16
CA GLY A 137 1.09 -6.32 11.39
C GLY A 137 -0.17 -5.78 10.71
N LYS A 138 -0.37 -4.45 10.70
CA LYS A 138 -1.59 -3.88 10.13
C LYS A 138 -1.55 -3.80 8.60
N ILE A 139 -2.68 -4.17 8.03
CA ILE A 139 -2.97 -4.02 6.60
C ILE A 139 -4.37 -3.42 6.41
N LEU A 140 -4.62 -2.87 5.23
CA LEU A 140 -5.94 -2.51 4.74
C LEU A 140 -6.25 -3.32 3.50
N ALA A 141 -7.23 -4.20 3.61
CA ALA A 141 -7.79 -4.90 2.46
C ALA A 141 -8.90 -4.05 1.84
N ILE A 142 -8.84 -3.81 0.54
CA ILE A 142 -9.83 -3.02 -0.21
C ILE A 142 -10.56 -3.96 -1.16
N VAL A 143 -11.89 -3.96 -1.13
CA VAL A 143 -12.73 -4.76 -2.02
C VAL A 143 -13.87 -3.93 -2.60
N PRO A 144 -14.38 -4.26 -3.79
CA PRO A 144 -15.54 -3.58 -4.36
C PRO A 144 -16.75 -3.66 -3.44
N ASN A 145 -17.55 -2.60 -3.40
CA ASN A 145 -18.86 -2.69 -2.77
C ASN A 145 -19.77 -3.55 -3.67
N ARG A 146 -20.47 -4.55 -3.10
CA ARG A 146 -21.23 -5.58 -3.85
C ARG A 146 -22.31 -4.99 -4.76
N SER A 147 -22.72 -3.74 -4.53
CA SER A 147 -23.71 -3.03 -5.33
C SER A 147 -23.20 -2.53 -6.70
N ARG A 148 -21.89 -2.59 -6.99
CA ARG A 148 -21.31 -2.21 -8.29
C ARG A 148 -20.86 -3.46 -9.05
N ILE A 149 -21.77 -4.01 -9.85
CA ILE A 149 -21.59 -5.26 -10.63
C ILE A 149 -20.51 -5.12 -11.73
N ASP A 150 -20.13 -3.89 -12.10
CA ASP A 150 -19.24 -3.61 -13.24
C ASP A 150 -17.74 -3.50 -12.90
N ILE A 151 -17.35 -3.59 -11.62
CA ILE A 151 -15.94 -3.49 -11.23
C ILE A 151 -15.23 -4.81 -11.57
N LYS A 152 -14.48 -4.81 -12.68
CA LYS A 152 -13.66 -5.95 -13.11
C LYS A 152 -12.40 -6.04 -12.25
N THR A 153 -12.20 -7.18 -11.60
CA THR A 153 -10.98 -7.47 -10.83
C THR A 153 -9.92 -8.07 -11.74
N SER A 154 -8.77 -7.42 -11.84
CA SER A 154 -7.59 -7.94 -12.54
C SER A 154 -6.90 -9.01 -11.68
N THR A 155 -6.75 -10.23 -12.19
CA THR A 155 -6.04 -11.31 -11.49
C THR A 155 -4.52 -11.23 -11.60
N ASN A 156 -3.99 -10.38 -12.49
CA ASN A 156 -2.57 -10.40 -12.87
C ASN A 156 -1.69 -9.45 -12.07
N PHE A 157 -2.26 -8.60 -11.21
CA PHE A 157 -1.48 -7.64 -10.43
C PHE A 157 -0.83 -8.30 -9.20
N PHE A 158 -1.48 -9.31 -8.60
CA PHE A 158 -0.95 -9.99 -7.42
C PHE A 158 -0.05 -11.19 -7.78
N MET A 159 1.18 -11.23 -7.27
CA MET A 159 2.18 -12.26 -7.54
C MET A 159 2.42 -13.18 -6.33
N ARG A 160 2.11 -14.47 -6.47
CA ARG A 160 2.29 -15.47 -5.39
C ARG A 160 3.72 -16.00 -5.25
N ASN A 161 4.47 -16.06 -6.35
CA ASN A 161 5.88 -16.49 -6.38
C ASN A 161 6.74 -15.36 -6.95
N PRO A 162 6.95 -14.27 -6.21
CA PRO A 162 7.76 -13.17 -6.67
C PRO A 162 9.23 -13.57 -6.85
N GLN A 163 9.78 -13.28 -8.03
CA GLN A 163 11.22 -13.36 -8.27
C GLN A 163 11.87 -12.07 -7.78
N ARG A 164 12.83 -12.17 -6.85
CA ARG A 164 13.59 -11.00 -6.39
C ARG A 164 14.43 -10.44 -7.54
N GLN A 165 14.12 -9.23 -7.98
CA GLN A 165 14.99 -8.52 -8.92
C GLN A 165 16.16 -7.88 -8.17
N THR A 166 17.38 -8.35 -8.44
CA THR A 166 18.62 -7.85 -7.83
C THR A 166 19.00 -6.43 -8.28
N GLN A 167 18.35 -5.89 -9.32
CA GLN A 167 18.57 -4.52 -9.79
C GLN A 167 17.94 -3.45 -8.88
N HIS A 168 17.03 -3.84 -7.97
CA HIS A 168 16.34 -2.94 -7.03
C HIS A 168 16.44 -3.45 -5.58
N VAL A 169 17.61 -3.96 -5.18
CA VAL A 169 17.86 -4.31 -3.77
C VAL A 169 17.90 -3.03 -2.95
N MET A 170 16.85 -2.81 -2.15
CA MET A 170 16.79 -1.68 -1.25
C MET A 170 17.82 -1.83 -0.13
N ASN A 171 18.69 -0.83 -0.02
CA ASN A 171 19.56 -0.66 1.12
C ASN A 171 18.89 0.35 2.06
N PHE A 172 18.38 -0.12 3.21
CA PHE A 172 17.65 0.69 4.21
C PHE A 172 18.43 1.92 4.71
N LEU A 173 19.74 1.96 4.46
CA LEU A 173 20.62 3.08 4.76
C LEU A 173 20.43 4.28 3.81
N HIS A 174 19.91 4.07 2.60
CA HIS A 174 19.74 5.09 1.56
C HIS A 174 18.30 5.58 1.41
N PHE A 175 17.41 5.26 2.35
CA PHE A 175 16.08 5.88 2.38
C PHE A 175 16.29 7.40 2.49
N PRO A 176 15.86 8.20 1.51
CA PRO A 176 16.06 9.63 1.59
C PRO A 176 15.34 10.14 2.85
N GLN A 177 16.11 10.79 3.72
CA GLN A 177 15.59 11.67 4.76
C GLN A 177 15.07 12.90 4.03
N ARG A 178 13.96 12.78 3.29
CA ARG A 178 13.29 13.99 2.79
C ARG A 178 12.51 14.58 3.98
N TYR A 179 12.81 15.86 4.20
CA TYR A 179 12.68 16.64 5.41
C TYR A 179 11.23 16.99 5.75
#